data_AF-A0A8C0BGX7-F1
#
_entry.id   AF-A0A8C0BGX7-F1
#
_cell.length_a   1.000
_cell.length_b   1.000
_cell.length_c   1.000
_cell.angle_alpha   90.00
_cell.angle_beta   90.00
_cell.angle_gamma   90.00
#
_symmetry.space_group_name_H-M   'P 1'
#
loop_
_entity.id
_entity.type
_entity.pdbx_description
1 polymer ?
#
loop_
_entity_poly.entity_id
_entity_poly.type
_entity_poly.pdbx_seq_one_letter_code
_entity_poly.pdbx_strand_id
1 'polypeptide(L)'
;MSARARHICYFCDYGALSLYSLGCAFAYGAYAMPDHWVSGVLHHYFVPVAAFNSFVCTGLSCYSRFPELEHPRLSKVLRTAAFVYPFLYDNIPLFCRVSRGVPGAMAGYCYHLLFALLTGFLFASHLPERLAPGRFDYVGHSHQLFHICAVLGTHFQLEAILCDVCSRRAWLQGRLPAPGLPGTFGTAGLAFLGNAAIIGAFTAALPRAPGSFVSPPSVPTEAGRCRDP
;
A
#
# COMPACT_ATOMS: atom_id res chain seq x y z
N MET A 1 -24.28 -0.50 4.67
CA MET A 1 -23.60 -0.03 3.44
C MET A 1 -24.16 -0.75 2.23
N SER A 2 -24.45 -0.04 1.14
CA SER A 2 -24.83 -0.66 -0.14
C SER A 2 -23.64 -1.39 -0.79
N ALA A 3 -23.90 -2.37 -1.65
CA ALA A 3 -22.82 -3.06 -2.38
C ALA A 3 -21.98 -2.08 -3.21
N ARG A 4 -22.63 -1.13 -3.89
CA ARG A 4 -21.96 -0.07 -4.64
C ARG A 4 -21.04 0.78 -3.77
N ALA A 5 -21.50 1.21 -2.60
CA ALA A 5 -20.66 2.00 -1.68
C ALA A 5 -19.42 1.22 -1.25
N ARG A 6 -19.55 -0.09 -1.00
CA ARG A 6 -18.43 -0.98 -0.66
C ARG A 6 -17.37 -1.03 -1.77
N HIS A 7 -17.78 -1.10 -3.04
CA HIS A 7 -16.84 -1.09 -4.17
C HIS A 7 -16.12 0.25 -4.31
N ILE A 8 -16.82 1.37 -4.09
CA ILE A 8 -16.21 2.70 -4.12
C ILE A 8 -15.18 2.83 -3.00
N CYS A 9 -15.53 2.46 -1.76
CA CYS A 9 -14.60 2.47 -0.63
C CYS A 9 -13.37 1.59 -0.89
N TYR A 10 -13.55 0.42 -1.51
CA TYR A 10 -12.45 -0.45 -1.93
C TYR A 10 -11.52 0.26 -2.93
N PHE A 11 -12.07 0.92 -3.96
CA PHE A 11 -11.24 1.66 -4.93
C PHE A 11 -10.50 2.83 -4.29
N CYS A 12 -11.15 3.56 -3.38
CA CYS A 12 -10.54 4.64 -2.62
C CYS A 12 -9.41 4.17 -1.70
N ASP A 13 -9.58 3.04 -1.02
CA ASP A 13 -8.56 2.45 -0.14
C ASP A 13 -7.26 2.13 -0.91
N TYR A 14 -7.38 1.41 -2.04
CA TYR A 14 -6.21 1.09 -2.85
C TYR A 14 -5.60 2.29 -3.57
N GLY A 15 -6.42 3.27 -3.95
CA GLY A 15 -5.93 4.55 -4.47
C GLY A 15 -5.17 5.37 -3.42
N ALA A 16 -5.62 5.35 -2.16
CA ALA A 16 -4.90 6.00 -1.07
C ALA A 16 -3.56 5.30 -0.81
N LEU A 17 -3.52 3.96 -0.86
CA LEU A 17 -2.30 3.19 -0.68
C LEU A 17 -1.26 3.46 -1.80
N SER A 18 -1.70 3.64 -3.05
CA SER A 18 -0.79 4.00 -4.14
C SER A 18 -0.24 5.43 -4.01
N LEU A 19 -1.06 6.39 -3.56
CA LEU A 19 -0.62 7.74 -3.25
C LEU A 19 0.33 7.79 -2.04
N TYR A 20 0.11 6.93 -1.04
CA TYR A 20 1.04 6.75 0.07
C TYR A 20 2.42 6.29 -0.43
N SER A 21 2.47 5.31 -1.34
CA SER A 21 3.73 4.86 -1.98
C SER A 21 4.45 6.02 -2.66
N LEU A 22 3.73 6.81 -3.46
CA LEU A 22 4.29 8.00 -4.11
C LEU A 22 4.82 9.03 -3.08
N GLY A 23 4.12 9.22 -1.96
CA GLY A 23 4.60 10.05 -0.85
C GLY A 23 5.93 9.57 -0.27
N CYS A 24 6.08 8.26 -0.10
CA CYS A 24 7.35 7.64 0.30
C CYS A 24 8.45 7.94 -0.71
N ALA A 25 8.16 7.79 -2.01
CA ALA A 25 9.13 8.06 -3.07
C ALA A 25 9.62 9.51 -3.08
N PHE A 26 8.75 10.50 -2.81
CA PHE A 26 9.17 11.89 -2.64
C PHE A 26 10.14 12.06 -1.48
N ALA A 27 9.81 11.52 -0.31
CA ALA A 27 10.64 11.65 0.88
C ALA A 27 12.00 10.96 0.70
N TYR A 28 12.00 9.75 0.12
CA TYR A 28 13.22 9.00 -0.14
C TYR A 28 14.08 9.63 -1.22
N GLY A 29 13.48 10.11 -2.32
CA GLY A 29 14.19 10.83 -3.37
C GLY A 29 14.88 12.08 -2.82
N ALA A 30 14.19 12.85 -1.98
CA ALA A 30 14.72 14.09 -1.42
C ALA A 30 15.81 13.88 -0.36
N TYR A 31 15.68 12.86 0.51
CA TYR A 31 16.50 12.78 1.73
C TYR A 31 17.21 11.45 1.95
N ALA A 32 16.67 10.34 1.48
CA ALA A 32 17.23 9.00 1.72
C ALA A 32 18.11 8.48 0.58
N MET A 33 18.11 9.13 -0.59
CA MET A 33 18.90 8.68 -1.74
C MET A 33 20.40 8.57 -1.38
N PRO A 34 21.07 7.42 -1.61
CA PRO A 34 22.50 7.24 -1.35
C PRO A 34 23.38 8.24 -2.10
N ASP A 35 24.52 8.63 -1.52
CA ASP A 35 25.35 9.74 -2.01
C ASP A 35 25.78 9.60 -3.48
N HIS A 36 26.17 8.39 -3.90
CA HIS A 36 26.57 8.11 -5.29
C HIS A 36 25.42 8.11 -6.32
N TRP A 37 24.15 8.09 -5.86
CA TRP A 37 22.97 8.15 -6.74
C TRP A 37 22.38 9.55 -6.80
N VAL A 38 22.70 10.41 -5.83
CA VAL A 38 22.31 11.82 -5.85
C VAL A 38 22.86 12.46 -7.13
N SER A 39 21.99 13.20 -7.83
CA SER A 39 22.21 13.77 -9.19
C SER A 39 22.38 12.76 -10.34
N GLY A 40 22.32 11.46 -10.07
CA GLY A 40 22.38 10.42 -11.09
C GLY A 40 21.05 10.20 -11.83
N VAL A 41 21.09 9.29 -12.82
CA VAL A 41 19.91 8.90 -13.62
C VAL A 41 18.79 8.34 -12.75
N LEU A 42 19.14 7.45 -11.81
CA LEU A 42 18.15 6.85 -10.91
C LEU A 42 17.42 7.92 -10.09
N HIS A 43 18.15 8.91 -9.56
CA HIS A 43 17.56 9.99 -8.76
C HIS A 43 16.60 10.87 -9.57
N HIS A 44 16.94 11.19 -10.83
CA HIS A 44 16.06 11.98 -11.70
C HIS A 44 14.76 11.26 -12.07
N TYR A 45 14.82 9.95 -12.35
CA TYR A 45 13.64 9.18 -12.76
C TYR A 45 12.86 8.54 -11.61
N PHE A 46 13.39 8.59 -10.38
CA PHE A 46 12.79 7.92 -9.22
C PHE A 46 11.33 8.31 -8.99
N VAL A 47 11.07 9.61 -8.84
CA VAL A 47 9.73 10.14 -8.58
C VAL A 47 8.79 9.99 -9.79
N PRO A 48 9.20 10.31 -11.03
CA PRO A 48 8.35 10.07 -12.21
C PRO A 48 7.92 8.61 -12.37
N VAL A 49 8.83 7.66 -12.15
CA VAL A 49 8.52 6.23 -12.21
C VAL A 49 7.60 5.83 -11.05
N ALA A 50 7.83 6.32 -9.84
CA ALA A 50 6.91 6.09 -8.72
C ALA A 50 5.49 6.65 -9.00
N ALA A 51 5.39 7.83 -9.65
CA ALA A 51 4.12 8.41 -10.05
C ALA A 51 3.41 7.54 -11.09
N PHE A 52 4.13 7.05 -12.10
CA PHE A 52 3.60 6.09 -13.06
C PHE A 52 3.13 4.80 -12.38
N ASN A 53 3.95 4.25 -11.47
CA ASN A 53 3.61 3.06 -10.69
C ASN A 53 2.31 3.28 -9.91
N SER A 54 2.07 4.48 -9.36
CA SER A 54 0.81 4.77 -8.64
C SER A 54 -0.42 4.54 -9.52
N PHE A 55 -0.39 4.97 -10.79
CA PHE A 55 -1.50 4.78 -11.73
C PHE A 55 -1.69 3.31 -12.10
N VAL A 56 -0.59 2.61 -12.38
CA VAL A 56 -0.62 1.17 -12.68
C VAL A 56 -1.22 0.40 -11.51
N CYS A 57 -0.81 0.71 -10.28
CA CYS A 57 -1.24 0.00 -9.09
C CYS A 57 -2.71 0.26 -8.76
N THR A 58 -3.17 1.50 -8.88
CA THR A 58 -4.60 1.82 -8.73
C THR A 58 -5.42 1.15 -9.81
N GLY A 59 -4.96 1.18 -11.07
CA GLY A 59 -5.63 0.52 -12.19
C GLY A 59 -5.76 -0.99 -11.99
N LEU A 60 -4.66 -1.68 -11.67
CA LEU A 60 -4.64 -3.12 -11.39
C LEU A 60 -5.50 -3.49 -10.18
N SER A 61 -5.46 -2.68 -9.12
CA SER A 61 -6.26 -2.92 -7.91
C SER A 61 -7.76 -2.76 -8.16
N CYS A 62 -8.16 -1.72 -8.90
CA CYS A 62 -9.55 -1.52 -9.32
C CYS A 62 -10.01 -2.64 -10.28
N TYR A 63 -9.17 -2.99 -11.26
CA TYR A 63 -9.47 -4.06 -12.21
C TYR A 63 -9.62 -5.42 -11.52
N SER A 64 -8.81 -5.71 -10.49
CA SER A 64 -8.84 -6.99 -9.76
C SER A 64 -10.21 -7.33 -9.16
N ARG A 65 -11.11 -6.34 -9.02
CA ARG A 65 -12.47 -6.53 -8.49
C ARG A 65 -13.45 -7.15 -9.49
N PHE A 66 -13.27 -6.97 -10.79
CA PHE A 66 -14.17 -7.50 -11.82
C PHE A 66 -14.05 -9.03 -12.01
N PRO A 67 -12.85 -9.61 -12.13
CA PRO A 67 -12.69 -11.06 -12.24
C PRO A 67 -12.72 -11.79 -10.89
N GLU A 68 -13.00 -11.11 -9.77
CA GLU A 68 -12.88 -11.72 -8.43
C GLU A 68 -13.85 -12.86 -8.18
N LEU A 69 -15.02 -12.86 -8.85
CA LEU A 69 -16.01 -13.93 -8.76
C LEU A 69 -15.61 -15.17 -9.59
N GLU A 70 -15.00 -14.97 -10.76
CA GLU A 70 -14.64 -16.05 -11.70
C GLU A 70 -13.23 -16.60 -11.44
N HIS A 71 -12.28 -15.73 -11.10
CA HIS A 71 -10.86 -16.04 -10.94
C HIS A 71 -10.27 -15.40 -9.66
N PRO A 72 -10.67 -15.87 -8.47
CA PRO A 72 -10.26 -15.27 -7.18
C PRO A 72 -8.74 -15.30 -6.97
N ARG A 73 -8.03 -16.30 -7.50
CA ARG A 73 -6.56 -16.39 -7.44
C ARG A 73 -5.88 -15.30 -8.26
N LEU A 74 -6.38 -15.03 -9.46
CA LEU A 74 -5.84 -13.98 -10.34
C LEU A 74 -6.03 -12.61 -9.69
N SER A 75 -7.22 -12.32 -9.17
CA SER A 75 -7.49 -11.07 -8.44
C SER A 75 -6.58 -10.89 -7.23
N LYS A 76 -6.31 -11.95 -6.47
CA LYS A 76 -5.39 -11.90 -5.34
C LYS A 76 -3.94 -11.64 -5.80
N VAL A 77 -3.49 -12.29 -6.87
CA VAL A 77 -2.13 -12.11 -7.41
C VAL A 77 -1.94 -10.70 -7.98
N LEU A 78 -2.88 -10.21 -8.80
CA LEU A 78 -2.83 -8.86 -9.37
C LEU A 78 -2.73 -7.80 -8.29
N ARG A 79 -3.56 -7.92 -7.25
CA ARG A 79 -3.59 -7.00 -6.13
C ARG A 79 -2.30 -7.06 -5.31
N THR A 80 -1.82 -8.27 -5.00
CA THR A 80 -0.58 -8.44 -4.24
C THR A 80 0.62 -7.89 -5.03
N ALA A 81 0.70 -8.18 -6.32
CA ALA A 81 1.75 -7.67 -7.21
C ALA A 81 1.71 -6.13 -7.30
N ALA A 82 0.51 -5.54 -7.37
CA ALA A 82 0.31 -4.09 -7.39
C ALA A 82 0.83 -3.38 -6.13
N PHE A 83 1.09 -4.07 -5.02
CA PHE A 83 1.69 -3.46 -3.82
C PHE A 83 3.13 -3.89 -3.57
N VAL A 84 3.45 -5.16 -3.82
CA VAL A 84 4.82 -5.67 -3.64
C VAL A 84 5.78 -4.98 -4.60
N TYR A 85 5.39 -4.76 -5.85
CA TYR A 85 6.28 -4.13 -6.83
C TYR A 85 6.64 -2.67 -6.46
N PRO A 86 5.67 -1.75 -6.21
CA PRO A 86 6.01 -0.40 -5.76
C PRO A 86 6.75 -0.38 -4.43
N PHE A 87 6.38 -1.26 -3.50
CA PHE A 87 7.09 -1.37 -2.23
C PHE A 87 8.57 -1.68 -2.43
N LEU A 88 8.90 -2.68 -3.26
CA LEU A 88 10.28 -3.04 -3.55
C LEU A 88 11.02 -1.90 -4.26
N TYR A 89 10.36 -1.24 -5.22
CA TYR A 89 10.92 -0.11 -5.96
C TYR A 89 11.24 1.09 -5.06
N ASP A 90 10.28 1.53 -4.26
CA ASP A 90 10.44 2.70 -3.38
C ASP A 90 11.49 2.45 -2.29
N ASN A 91 11.64 1.20 -1.84
CA ASN A 91 12.61 0.85 -0.80
C ASN A 91 14.03 0.57 -1.32
N ILE A 92 14.31 0.65 -2.64
CA ILE A 92 15.66 0.50 -3.20
C ILE A 92 16.72 1.38 -2.47
N PRO A 93 16.47 2.68 -2.23
CA PRO A 93 17.39 3.54 -1.48
C PRO A 93 17.65 3.04 -0.06
N LEU A 94 16.62 2.54 0.62
CA LEU A 94 16.68 2.07 2.00
C LEU A 94 17.49 0.79 2.11
N PHE A 95 17.25 -0.19 1.24
CA PHE A 95 18.07 -1.41 1.19
C PHE A 95 19.55 -1.08 0.99
N CYS A 96 19.85 -0.06 0.18
CA CYS A 96 21.21 0.40 -0.07
C CYS A 96 21.85 1.11 1.13
N ARG A 97 21.08 1.86 1.92
CA ARG A 97 21.57 2.48 3.17
C ARG A 97 21.79 1.44 4.26
N VAL A 98 20.87 0.49 4.38
CA VAL A 98 20.94 -0.60 5.36
C VAL A 98 22.15 -1.49 5.09
N SER A 99 22.39 -1.87 3.83
CA SER A 99 23.55 -2.69 3.48
C SER A 99 24.89 -2.00 3.69
N ARG A 100 24.93 -0.66 3.61
CA ARG A 100 26.15 0.14 3.81
C ARG A 100 26.42 0.54 5.25
N GLY A 101 25.56 0.18 6.20
CA GLY A 101 25.88 0.46 7.60
C GLY A 101 25.71 1.94 8.00
N VAL A 102 24.95 2.77 7.27
CA VAL A 102 24.94 4.23 7.52
C VAL A 102 24.45 4.54 8.95
N PRO A 103 25.29 5.14 9.82
CA PRO A 103 24.94 5.40 11.22
C PRO A 103 23.76 6.37 11.36
N GLY A 104 23.01 6.26 12.47
CA GLY A 104 21.94 7.21 12.84
C GLY A 104 20.54 6.85 12.35
N ALA A 105 20.37 6.50 11.07
CA ALA A 105 19.06 6.12 10.50
C ALA A 105 18.84 4.61 10.39
N MET A 106 19.91 3.81 10.55
CA MET A 106 19.90 2.34 10.37
C MET A 106 18.79 1.64 11.14
N ALA A 107 18.72 1.87 12.45
CA ALA A 107 17.78 1.17 13.33
C ALA A 107 16.33 1.45 12.90
N GLY A 108 16.01 2.71 12.58
CA GLY A 108 14.69 3.10 12.09
C GLY A 108 14.34 2.40 10.77
N TYR A 109 15.28 2.31 9.82
CA TYR A 109 15.05 1.57 8.57
C TYR A 109 14.89 0.06 8.79
N CYS A 110 15.65 -0.55 9.70
CA CYS A 110 15.46 -1.95 10.07
C CYS A 110 14.08 -2.20 10.68
N TYR A 111 13.63 -1.34 11.61
CA TYR A 111 12.28 -1.44 12.17
C TYR A 111 11.21 -1.23 11.10
N HIS A 112 11.35 -0.24 10.22
CA HIS A 112 10.43 -0.03 9.10
C HIS A 112 10.30 -1.30 8.24
N LEU A 113 11.42 -1.89 7.82
CA LEU A 113 11.42 -3.10 6.98
C LEU A 113 10.84 -4.31 7.71
N LEU A 114 11.11 -4.45 9.02
CA LEU A 114 10.52 -5.49 9.85
C LEU A 114 8.99 -5.36 9.92
N PHE A 115 8.49 -4.16 10.21
CA PHE A 115 7.05 -3.90 10.27
C PHE A 115 6.37 -4.01 8.91
N ALA A 116 7.05 -3.64 7.82
CA ALA A 116 6.56 -3.85 6.46
C ALA A 116 6.46 -5.35 6.11
N LEU A 117 7.47 -6.15 6.49
CA LEU A 117 7.42 -7.60 6.35
C LEU A 117 6.27 -8.20 7.16
N LEU A 118 6.10 -7.78 8.41
CA LEU A 118 5.02 -8.23 9.28
C LEU A 118 3.64 -7.85 8.71
N THR A 119 3.51 -6.64 8.16
CA THR A 119 2.32 -6.17 7.46
C THR A 119 1.99 -7.10 6.28
N GLY A 120 2.95 -7.39 5.40
CA GLY A 120 2.76 -8.34 4.29
C GLY A 120 2.43 -9.76 4.77
N PHE A 121 3.08 -10.23 5.82
CA PHE A 121 2.84 -11.54 6.41
C PHE A 121 1.42 -11.68 6.96
N LEU A 122 0.94 -10.71 7.75
CA LEU A 122 -0.40 -10.70 8.32
C LEU A 122 -1.46 -10.67 7.20
N PHE A 123 -1.25 -9.84 6.18
CA PHE A 123 -2.13 -9.76 5.00
C PHE A 123 -2.23 -11.08 4.25
N ALA A 124 -1.11 -11.78 4.04
CA ALA A 124 -1.08 -13.01 3.26
C ALA A 124 -1.57 -14.25 4.05
N SER A 125 -1.22 -14.33 5.34
CA SER A 125 -1.42 -15.53 6.17
C SER A 125 -2.79 -15.61 6.83
N HIS A 126 -3.45 -14.46 7.06
CA HIS A 126 -4.71 -14.36 7.83
C HIS A 126 -4.59 -14.92 9.25
N LEU A 127 -3.44 -14.69 9.90
CA LEU A 127 -3.18 -15.07 11.29
C LEU A 127 -3.45 -13.87 12.22
N PRO A 128 -4.02 -14.09 13.42
CA PRO A 128 -4.24 -15.38 14.09
C PRO A 128 -5.61 -16.04 13.85
N GLU A 129 -6.57 -15.38 13.19
CA GLU A 129 -7.95 -15.88 13.04
C GLU A 129 -8.05 -17.23 12.33
N ARG A 130 -7.09 -17.53 11.44
CA ARG A 130 -7.00 -18.85 10.80
C ARG A 130 -6.65 -19.99 11.77
N LEU A 131 -5.98 -19.70 12.89
CA LEU A 131 -5.63 -20.70 13.91
C LEU A 131 -6.73 -20.89 14.96
N ALA A 132 -7.51 -19.85 15.24
CA ALA A 132 -8.64 -19.95 16.17
C ALA A 132 -9.88 -19.21 15.63
N PRO A 133 -10.63 -19.86 14.72
CA PRO A 133 -11.88 -19.31 14.19
C PRO A 133 -12.86 -18.98 15.32
N GLY A 134 -13.51 -17.81 15.27
CA GLY A 134 -14.47 -17.36 16.28
C GLY A 134 -13.86 -16.64 17.48
N ARG A 135 -12.53 -16.64 17.67
CA ARG A 135 -11.88 -15.95 18.79
C ARG A 135 -11.45 -14.52 18.50
N PHE A 136 -11.19 -14.22 17.23
CA PHE A 136 -10.64 -12.94 16.78
C PHE A 136 -11.65 -12.11 15.96
N ASP A 137 -12.94 -12.43 16.06
CA ASP A 137 -13.97 -11.84 15.20
C ASP A 137 -14.14 -10.31 15.38
N TYR A 138 -13.87 -9.80 16.59
CA TYR A 138 -13.99 -8.38 16.92
C TYR A 138 -12.65 -7.68 17.11
N VAL A 139 -11.69 -8.33 17.77
CA VAL A 139 -10.40 -7.74 18.15
C VAL A 139 -9.27 -8.71 17.82
N GLY A 140 -8.18 -8.17 17.27
CA GLY A 140 -6.92 -8.88 17.06
C GLY A 140 -6.88 -9.77 15.82
N HIS A 141 -7.84 -9.66 14.90
CA HIS A 141 -7.72 -10.34 13.61
C HIS A 141 -6.61 -9.71 12.75
N SER A 142 -6.08 -10.48 11.79
CA SER A 142 -4.94 -10.13 10.96
C SER A 142 -5.04 -8.74 10.33
N HIS A 143 -6.22 -8.36 9.83
CA HIS A 143 -6.41 -7.06 9.18
C HIS A 143 -6.31 -5.88 10.15
N GLN A 144 -6.69 -6.04 11.43
CA GLN A 144 -6.42 -5.00 12.45
C GLN A 144 -4.93 -4.91 12.76
N LEU A 145 -4.28 -6.07 12.96
CA LEU A 145 -2.84 -6.13 13.22
C LEU A 145 -2.03 -5.58 12.02
N PHE A 146 -2.49 -5.83 10.80
CA PHE A 146 -1.95 -5.28 9.56
C PHE A 146 -1.91 -3.75 9.60
N HIS A 147 -3.03 -3.10 9.96
CA HIS A 147 -3.08 -1.63 10.06
C HIS A 147 -2.16 -1.10 11.16
N ILE A 148 -2.10 -1.76 12.32
CA ILE A 148 -1.19 -1.38 13.40
C ILE A 148 0.27 -1.47 12.94
N CYS A 149 0.65 -2.57 12.29
CA CYS A 149 2.01 -2.77 11.78
C CYS A 149 2.35 -1.76 10.67
N ALA A 150 1.40 -1.44 9.79
CA ALA A 150 1.59 -0.44 8.74
C ALA A 150 1.88 0.94 9.36
N VAL A 151 1.09 1.37 10.34
CA VAL A 151 1.28 2.66 11.04
C VAL A 151 2.61 2.71 11.78
N LEU A 152 2.97 1.65 12.52
CA LEU A 152 4.27 1.56 13.20
C LEU A 152 5.43 1.58 12.20
N GLY A 153 5.30 0.86 11.09
CA GLY A 153 6.27 0.87 9.99
C GLY A 153 6.46 2.28 9.42
N THR A 154 5.39 3.03 9.16
CA THR A 154 5.45 4.43 8.71
C THR A 154 6.07 5.34 9.77
N HIS A 155 5.80 5.12 11.05
CA HIS A 155 6.40 5.90 12.13
C HIS A 155 7.93 5.78 12.14
N PHE A 156 8.46 4.55 12.16
CA PHE A 156 9.91 4.33 12.10
C PHE A 156 10.54 4.80 10.80
N GLN A 157 9.80 4.72 9.69
CA GLN A 157 10.21 5.28 8.41
C GLN A 157 10.43 6.79 8.51
N LEU A 158 9.47 7.52 9.07
CA LEU A 158 9.54 8.97 9.21
C LEU A 158 10.67 9.39 10.16
N GLU A 159 10.83 8.71 11.30
CA GLU A 159 11.95 8.96 12.23
C GLU A 159 13.32 8.77 11.54
N ALA A 160 13.48 7.70 10.76
CA ALA A 160 14.71 7.45 10.01
C ALA A 160 14.97 8.53 8.94
N ILE A 161 13.92 8.95 8.22
CA ILE A 161 14.02 10.07 7.26
C ILE A 161 14.39 11.37 7.98
N LEU A 162 13.83 11.65 9.15
CA LEU A 162 14.15 12.85 9.93
C LEU A 162 15.62 12.85 10.38
N CYS A 163 16.16 11.70 10.78
CA CYS A 163 17.59 11.54 11.02
C CYS A 163 18.43 11.86 9.77
N ASP A 164 18.00 11.40 8.59
CA ASP A 164 18.68 11.71 7.32
C ASP A 164 18.56 13.19 6.95
N VAL A 165 17.41 13.83 7.20
CA VAL A 165 17.23 15.29 7.03
C VAL A 165 18.22 16.03 7.94
N CYS A 166 18.23 15.74 9.23
CA CYS A 166 19.09 16.42 10.20
C CYS A 166 20.58 16.28 9.88
N SER A 167 21.00 15.09 9.44
CA SER A 167 22.42 14.81 9.15
C SER A 167 22.88 15.31 7.78
N ARG A 168 22.00 15.33 6.76
CA ARG A 168 22.41 15.54 5.35
C ARG A 168 21.89 16.84 4.73
N ARG A 169 21.01 17.59 5.40
CA ARG A 169 20.37 18.78 4.82
C ARG A 169 21.35 19.78 4.22
N ALA A 170 22.40 20.15 4.95
CA ALA A 170 23.40 21.11 4.46
C ALA A 170 24.16 20.59 3.23
N TRP A 171 24.51 19.30 3.22
CA TRP A 171 25.19 18.66 2.09
C TRP A 171 24.30 18.56 0.84
N LEU A 172 23.01 18.23 1.02
CA LEU A 172 22.02 18.16 -0.07
C LEU A 172 21.76 19.54 -0.68
N GLN A 173 21.62 20.58 0.16
CA GLN A 173 21.41 21.97 -0.29
C GLN A 173 22.58 22.51 -1.11
N GLY A 174 23.80 22.03 -0.87
CA GLY A 174 24.98 22.43 -1.65
C GLY A 174 25.13 21.72 -3.00
N ARG A 175 24.38 20.63 -3.24
CA ARG A 175 24.53 19.77 -4.44
C ARG A 175 23.30 19.69 -5.33
N LEU A 176 22.12 19.87 -4.75
CA LEU A 176 20.86 19.81 -5.45
C LEU A 176 20.25 21.21 -5.51
N PRO A 177 19.69 21.63 -6.65
CA PRO A 177 18.85 22.81 -6.68
C PRO A 177 17.69 22.60 -5.69
N ALA A 178 17.21 23.70 -5.09
CA ALA A 178 16.04 23.63 -4.23
C ALA A 178 14.93 22.87 -4.96
N PRO A 179 14.30 21.86 -4.35
CA PRO A 179 13.26 21.07 -5.01
C PRO A 179 12.23 22.03 -5.57
N GLY A 180 12.09 22.03 -6.90
CA GLY A 180 11.20 22.97 -7.57
C GLY A 180 9.79 22.72 -7.07
N LEU A 181 9.24 23.66 -6.30
CA LEU A 181 7.86 23.61 -5.82
C LEU A 181 6.87 23.22 -6.94
N PRO A 182 6.98 23.75 -8.18
CA PRO A 182 6.09 23.35 -9.27
C PRO A 182 6.23 21.87 -9.68
N GLY A 183 7.43 21.29 -9.60
CA GLY A 183 7.68 19.89 -9.95
C GLY A 183 7.06 18.94 -8.93
N THR A 184 7.32 19.15 -7.64
CA THR A 184 6.78 18.30 -6.57
C THR A 184 5.25 18.42 -6.49
N PHE A 185 4.72 19.65 -6.41
CA PHE A 185 3.27 19.85 -6.34
C PHE A 185 2.57 19.51 -7.65
N GLY A 186 3.21 19.72 -8.79
CA GLY A 186 2.70 19.34 -10.11
C GLY A 186 2.58 17.83 -10.25
N THR A 187 3.63 17.06 -9.91
CA THR A 187 3.58 15.61 -9.94
C THR A 187 2.60 15.05 -8.92
N ALA A 188 2.56 15.58 -7.69
CA ALA A 188 1.60 15.16 -6.68
C ALA A 188 0.14 15.45 -7.10
N GLY A 189 -0.12 16.64 -7.66
CA GLY A 189 -1.43 17.03 -8.17
C GLY A 189 -1.87 16.16 -9.35
N LEU A 190 -0.97 15.91 -10.31
CA LEU A 190 -1.24 15.03 -11.45
C LEU A 190 -1.52 13.59 -10.98
N ALA A 191 -0.73 13.09 -10.03
CA ALA A 191 -0.95 11.77 -9.46
C ALA A 191 -2.30 11.69 -8.74
N PHE A 192 -2.66 12.69 -7.93
CA PHE A 192 -3.94 12.74 -7.25
C PHE A 192 -5.12 12.75 -8.24
N LEU A 193 -5.09 13.67 -9.22
CA LEU A 193 -6.14 13.80 -10.22
C LEU A 193 -6.23 12.56 -11.12
N GLY A 194 -5.10 12.00 -11.54
CA GLY A 194 -5.08 10.80 -12.37
C GLY A 194 -5.61 9.57 -11.63
N ASN A 195 -5.23 9.37 -10.36
CA ASN A 195 -5.78 8.29 -9.53
C ASN A 195 -7.28 8.49 -9.28
N ALA A 196 -7.73 9.72 -9.02
CA ALA A 196 -9.15 10.05 -8.89
C ALA A 196 -9.93 9.77 -10.20
N ALA A 197 -9.34 10.09 -11.36
CA ALA A 197 -9.93 9.80 -12.67
C ALA A 197 -10.05 8.29 -12.92
N ILE A 198 -9.02 7.51 -12.59
CA ILE A 198 -9.06 6.04 -12.68
C ILE A 198 -10.18 5.48 -11.79
N ILE A 199 -10.23 5.90 -10.52
CA ILE A 199 -11.28 5.47 -9.58
C ILE A 199 -12.66 5.87 -10.08
N GLY A 200 -12.81 7.09 -10.61
CA GLY A 200 -14.04 7.59 -11.18
C GLY A 200 -14.51 6.77 -12.39
N ALA A 201 -13.59 6.43 -13.30
CA ALA A 201 -13.87 5.60 -14.46
C ALA A 201 -14.35 4.19 -14.06
N PHE A 202 -13.64 3.54 -13.13
CA PHE A 202 -14.05 2.23 -12.61
C PHE A 202 -15.36 2.28 -11.82
N THR A 203 -15.60 3.37 -11.08
CA THR A 203 -16.86 3.60 -10.36
C THR A 203 -18.04 3.80 -11.32
N ALA A 204 -17.81 4.47 -12.44
CA ALA A 204 -18.82 4.65 -13.48
C ALA A 204 -19.11 3.35 -14.25
N ALA A 205 -18.08 2.50 -14.43
CA ALA A 205 -18.20 1.18 -15.05
C ALA A 205 -18.87 0.13 -14.16
N LEU A 206 -19.05 0.40 -12.85
CA LEU A 206 -19.85 -0.48 -11.99
C LEU A 206 -21.29 -0.54 -12.52
N PRO A 207 -21.87 -1.74 -12.72
CA PRO A 207 -23.25 -1.88 -13.15
C PRO A 207 -24.18 -1.05 -12.24
N ARG A 208 -25.00 -0.17 -12.83
CA ARG A 208 -26.13 0.41 -12.11
C ARG A 208 -27.09 -0.76 -11.84
N ALA A 209 -27.13 -1.29 -10.63
CA ALA A 209 -28.02 -2.42 -10.35
C ALA A 209 -29.49 -1.96 -10.37
N PRO A 210 -30.39 -2.59 -11.16
CA PRO A 210 -31.67 -3.06 -10.66
C PRO A 210 -31.50 -4.50 -10.11
N GLY A 211 -32.26 -4.83 -9.06
CA GLY A 211 -32.11 -5.99 -8.18
C GLY A 211 -31.64 -7.34 -8.77
N SER A 212 -30.69 -7.97 -8.08
CA SER A 212 -30.54 -9.44 -7.93
C SER A 212 -29.28 -9.74 -7.11
N PHE A 213 -29.29 -9.42 -5.81
CA PHE A 213 -28.42 -10.14 -4.88
C PHE A 213 -29.18 -11.41 -4.49
N VAL A 214 -28.78 -12.53 -5.09
CA VAL A 214 -29.06 -13.85 -4.55
C VAL A 214 -28.49 -13.86 -3.12
N SER A 215 -29.38 -14.05 -2.15
CA SER A 215 -29.02 -14.28 -0.76
C SER A 215 -27.98 -15.39 -0.64
N PRO A 216 -27.05 -15.34 0.32
CA PRO A 216 -26.21 -16.50 0.62
C PRO A 216 -27.12 -17.70 0.96
N PRO A 217 -26.73 -18.94 0.62
CA PRO A 217 -27.55 -20.11 0.93
C PRO A 217 -27.79 -20.14 2.45
N SER A 218 -29.07 -20.15 2.81
CA SER A 218 -29.53 -20.42 4.16
C SER A 218 -28.90 -21.72 4.65
N VAL A 219 -28.32 -21.67 5.85
CA VAL A 219 -27.94 -22.83 6.65
C VAL A 219 -29.08 -23.86 6.60
N PRO A 220 -28.83 -25.14 6.29
CA PRO A 220 -29.88 -26.14 6.35
C PRO A 220 -30.33 -26.26 7.81
N THR A 221 -31.61 -26.00 8.05
CA THR A 221 -32.29 -26.33 9.29
C THR A 221 -32.30 -27.86 9.41
N GLU A 222 -31.37 -28.44 10.19
CA GLU A 222 -31.52 -29.83 10.64
C GLU A 222 -32.71 -29.90 11.60
N ALA A 223 -33.89 -30.17 11.05
CA ALA A 223 -35.03 -30.62 11.80
C ALA A 223 -34.96 -32.14 11.97
N GLY A 224 -34.82 -32.57 13.23
CA GLY A 224 -35.46 -33.79 13.72
C GLY A 224 -34.72 -35.11 13.53
N ARG A 225 -33.96 -35.51 14.56
CA ARG A 225 -34.11 -36.87 15.09
C ARG A 225 -33.91 -36.91 16.60
N CYS A 226 -35.05 -36.79 17.28
CA CYS A 226 -35.23 -37.21 18.65
C CYS A 226 -34.85 -38.71 18.74
N ARG A 227 -33.93 -39.03 19.66
CA ARG A 227 -33.74 -40.37 20.21
C ARG A 227 -33.88 -40.23 21.71
N ASP A 228 -34.96 -40.77 22.23
CA ASP A 228 -35.10 -41.26 23.60
C ASP A 228 -35.61 -42.71 23.50
N PRO A 229 -35.45 -43.56 24.54
CA PRO A 229 -34.49 -43.55 25.63
C PRO A 229 -33.44 -44.67 25.52
#